data_AF-A0AAN9F2R6-F1
#
_entry.id   AF-A0AAN9F2R6-F1
#
_cell.length_a   1.000
_cell.length_b   1.000
_cell.length_c   1.000
_cell.angle_alpha   90.00
_cell.angle_beta   90.00
_cell.angle_gamma   90.00
#
_symmetry.space_group_name_H-M   'P 1'
#
loop_
_entity.id
_entity.type
_entity.pdbx_description
1 polymer ?
#
loop_
_entity_poly.entity_id
_entity_poly.type
_entity_poly.pdbx_seq_one_letter_code
_entity_poly.pdbx_strand_id
1 'polypeptide(L)'
;MDRSTTVSSPAQEPLLWAMAAATMEKENPTLSSSSTTSSFTCEWNYDVFISFRGADTRSDIQKIPYLHDSDMDLSQHHGVRLNKKLDKEQTRKEKAEAHLYTIIKVALDADLYEQIGKDLYFDLVDHDKVRRFRIPKQTPFTLFKEEVAREFGIPVIYQRFWFWAKRQNQSYRPNRPLMPQEETQSVGQLAEQVSNKANNAELKLFLELEIGQDFGLIPPPEKSKEDLLLFFKLYDPLHEKLCYIGRFYVPASGKPMDILTRLKEMAGFSLDEEIELFKEIKFDPRDMCERVGKDFPFRASELEDGDIICYQKACEVGNGVPFRYRDVPSFLKYAYNHKTSHKYHEVLDLTTLKIAFHHATEDDVVIHTIRLPKKSVVVDVINDLKSKVDLSHPAAELRLLRISDHKIMKIFSIREKIEDITKYGTIRAEEIPEEEKNLGTDDKLIHVYHFKTYIEQNQQHIQNFGHPFFLVIHKHEELVHIKLRIQKKFRVPYDEILKWKFASVRFHRSKYLHKSVYDEFKKGSTYGDWEQYLGLEHGD
;
A
#
# COMPACT_ATOMS: atom_id res chain seq x y z
N MET A 1 20.21 -61.63 16.56
CA MET A 1 18.76 -61.35 16.44
C MET A 1 18.60 -59.86 16.31
N ASP A 2 18.10 -59.46 15.14
CA ASP A 2 17.43 -58.22 14.75
C ASP A 2 18.04 -56.80 14.95
N ARG A 3 18.19 -56.17 13.77
CA ARG A 3 17.89 -54.77 13.36
C ARG A 3 18.75 -53.63 13.93
N SER A 4 19.75 -53.11 13.19
CA SER A 4 19.70 -52.16 12.03
C SER A 4 19.45 -50.70 12.45
N THR A 5 20.20 -49.64 12.10
CA THR A 5 21.45 -49.42 11.34
C THR A 5 21.91 -47.98 11.63
N THR A 6 23.22 -47.78 11.73
CA THR A 6 23.90 -46.49 11.84
C THR A 6 24.41 -45.99 10.48
N VAL A 7 24.33 -44.67 10.28
CA VAL A 7 25.38 -43.76 9.73
C VAL A 7 25.73 -43.81 8.23
N SER A 8 25.55 -42.67 7.55
CA SER A 8 26.56 -41.80 6.88
C SER A 8 26.14 -41.21 5.53
N SER A 9 26.25 -39.87 5.46
CA SER A 9 26.38 -38.99 4.28
C SER A 9 27.85 -39.08 3.74
N PRO A 10 28.34 -38.25 2.79
CA PRO A 10 27.70 -37.36 1.80
C PRO A 10 28.32 -37.47 0.37
N ALA A 11 27.81 -36.74 -0.62
CA ALA A 11 28.60 -35.77 -1.42
C ALA A 11 27.86 -35.23 -2.68
N GLN A 12 27.85 -33.89 -2.75
CA GLN A 12 28.01 -32.98 -3.90
C GLN A 12 26.88 -32.72 -4.93
N GLU A 13 26.51 -31.43 -4.96
CA GLU A 13 25.85 -30.55 -5.96
C GLU A 13 26.30 -30.73 -7.43
N PRO A 14 25.75 -30.01 -8.48
CA PRO A 14 24.87 -28.82 -8.49
C PRO A 14 23.74 -28.77 -9.55
N LEU A 15 22.96 -27.68 -9.46
CA LEU A 15 21.98 -27.13 -10.41
C LEU A 15 22.54 -26.88 -11.82
N LEU A 16 21.78 -27.21 -12.88
CA LEU A 16 21.78 -26.46 -14.15
C LEU A 16 20.59 -26.82 -15.06
N TRP A 17 19.87 -25.76 -15.48
CA TRP A 17 18.94 -25.54 -16.60
C TRP A 17 18.30 -26.70 -17.43
N ALA A 18 16.98 -26.52 -17.66
CA ALA A 18 16.33 -26.50 -18.98
C ALA A 18 15.30 -27.58 -19.38
N MET A 19 14.30 -27.05 -20.10
CA MET A 19 13.38 -27.68 -21.05
C MET A 19 12.16 -28.41 -20.47
N ALA A 20 11.01 -27.74 -20.61
CA ALA A 20 9.71 -28.38 -20.70
C ALA A 20 9.74 -29.41 -21.85
N ALA A 21 9.84 -30.69 -21.49
CA ALA A 21 9.60 -31.79 -22.41
C ALA A 21 8.09 -31.96 -22.59
N ALA A 22 7.62 -31.84 -23.83
CA ALA A 22 6.29 -32.26 -24.22
C ALA A 22 6.18 -33.78 -24.02
N THR A 23 5.24 -34.19 -23.19
CA THR A 23 4.80 -35.59 -23.08
C THR A 23 4.12 -36.01 -24.37
N MET A 24 4.79 -36.84 -25.16
CA MET A 24 4.14 -37.71 -26.14
C MET A 24 4.20 -39.13 -25.61
N GLU A 25 3.07 -39.60 -25.07
CA GLU A 25 2.79 -41.02 -24.97
C GLU A 25 2.67 -41.58 -26.39
N LYS A 26 3.43 -42.63 -26.69
CA LYS A 26 3.03 -43.57 -27.74
C LYS A 26 3.43 -44.98 -27.35
N GLU A 27 2.41 -45.79 -27.17
CA GLU A 27 2.46 -47.24 -27.10
C GLU A 27 3.22 -47.82 -28.31
N ASN A 28 4.00 -48.87 -28.03
CA ASN A 28 4.65 -49.72 -29.03
C ASN A 28 3.62 -50.36 -29.97
N PRO A 29 4.02 -50.63 -31.23
CA PRO A 29 4.03 -52.03 -31.60
C PRO A 29 5.27 -52.46 -32.40
N THR A 30 5.72 -53.67 -32.08
CA THR A 30 6.76 -54.46 -32.75
C THR A 30 6.44 -54.76 -34.21
N LEU A 31 7.43 -54.58 -35.10
CA LEU A 31 7.49 -55.26 -36.40
C LEU A 31 7.91 -56.72 -36.20
N SER A 32 7.27 -57.63 -36.94
CA SER A 32 7.94 -58.80 -37.50
C SER A 32 7.94 -58.71 -39.04
N SER A 33 9.15 -58.85 -39.58
CA SER A 33 9.51 -59.38 -40.91
C SER A 33 8.65 -59.03 -42.13
N SER A 34 9.21 -58.29 -43.08
CA SER A 34 9.87 -58.87 -44.27
C SER A 34 10.13 -57.82 -45.35
N SER A 35 11.24 -58.04 -46.05
CA SER A 35 11.73 -57.43 -47.30
C SER A 35 10.66 -56.87 -48.25
N THR A 36 10.91 -55.67 -48.82
CA THR A 36 11.38 -55.44 -50.21
C THR A 36 11.34 -53.94 -50.52
N THR A 37 12.33 -53.45 -51.25
CA THR A 37 12.47 -52.07 -51.75
C THR A 37 11.24 -51.60 -52.54
N SER A 38 10.57 -50.56 -52.03
CA SER A 38 9.61 -49.75 -52.77
C SER A 38 9.90 -48.28 -52.48
N SER A 39 10.21 -47.53 -53.54
CA SER A 39 10.31 -46.08 -53.50
C SER A 39 8.97 -45.49 -53.08
N PHE A 40 8.87 -45.04 -51.83
CA PHE A 40 7.79 -44.17 -51.40
C PHE A 40 8.40 -42.80 -51.14
N THR A 41 8.21 -41.90 -52.10
CA THR A 41 8.23 -40.47 -51.84
C THR A 41 7.22 -40.21 -50.73
N CYS A 42 7.66 -39.65 -49.61
CA CYS A 42 6.73 -39.15 -48.60
C CYS A 42 5.98 -37.97 -49.24
N GLU A 43 4.74 -38.20 -49.66
CA GLU A 43 3.81 -37.14 -50.02
C GLU A 43 3.48 -36.36 -48.74
N TRP A 44 4.07 -35.18 -48.62
CA TRP A 44 3.61 -34.18 -47.67
C TRP A 44 2.23 -33.69 -48.14
N ASN A 45 1.18 -34.12 -47.45
CA ASN A 45 -0.12 -33.47 -47.59
C ASN A 45 -0.10 -32.17 -46.78
N TYR A 46 -0.16 -31.04 -47.49
CA TYR A 46 -0.27 -29.72 -46.89
C TYR A 46 -1.75 -29.35 -46.75
N ASP A 47 -2.22 -29.10 -45.53
CA ASP A 47 -3.63 -28.70 -45.27
C ASP A 47 -3.90 -27.20 -45.54
N VAL A 48 -2.88 -26.42 -45.90
CA VAL A 48 -3.01 -24.99 -46.22
C VAL A 48 -2.14 -24.64 -47.43
N PHE A 49 -2.78 -24.25 -48.53
CA PHE A 49 -2.11 -23.71 -49.71
C PHE A 49 -2.25 -22.19 -49.75
N ILE A 50 -1.13 -21.47 -49.65
CA ILE A 50 -1.09 -20.03 -49.91
C ILE A 50 -0.50 -19.84 -51.30
N SER A 51 -1.33 -19.48 -52.28
CA SER A 51 -0.86 -19.11 -53.63
C SER A 51 -0.87 -17.59 -53.78
N PHE A 52 0.21 -17.04 -54.31
CA PHE A 52 0.26 -15.65 -54.77
C PHE A 52 0.20 -15.66 -56.30
N ARG A 53 -0.67 -14.85 -56.91
CA ARG A 53 -0.64 -14.64 -58.36
C ARG A 53 0.42 -13.58 -58.68
N GLY A 54 1.56 -14.00 -59.22
CA GLY A 54 2.67 -13.14 -59.64
C GLY A 54 3.86 -13.97 -60.09
N ALA A 55 4.83 -13.36 -60.77
CA ALA A 55 6.06 -14.03 -61.20
C ALA A 55 6.87 -14.53 -59.98
N ASP A 56 7.49 -15.71 -60.10
CA ASP A 56 8.27 -16.35 -59.04
C ASP A 56 9.60 -15.60 -58.81
N THR A 57 9.71 -14.89 -57.68
CA THR A 57 10.89 -14.08 -57.33
C THR A 57 11.82 -14.76 -56.33
N ARG A 58 11.75 -16.09 -56.18
CA ARG A 58 12.63 -16.84 -55.25
C ARG A 58 14.13 -16.70 -55.57
N SER A 59 14.49 -16.33 -56.80
CA SER A 59 15.87 -16.01 -57.20
C SER A 59 16.38 -14.66 -56.70
N ASP A 60 15.52 -13.81 -56.13
CA ASP A 60 15.88 -12.44 -55.71
C ASP A 60 16.08 -12.29 -54.19
N ILE A 61 16.07 -13.39 -53.43
CA ILE A 61 16.19 -13.39 -51.96
C ILE A 61 17.57 -12.90 -51.47
N GLN A 62 18.54 -12.66 -52.35
CA GLN A 62 19.81 -12.02 -52.01
C GLN A 62 19.79 -10.48 -51.98
N LYS A 63 18.63 -9.82 -52.10
CA LYS A 63 18.52 -8.36 -51.96
C LYS A 63 17.33 -7.95 -51.08
N ILE A 64 17.43 -8.22 -49.79
CA ILE A 64 16.75 -7.37 -48.80
C ILE A 64 17.70 -6.21 -48.53
N PRO A 65 17.36 -4.96 -48.88
CA PRO A 65 18.16 -3.82 -48.47
C PRO A 65 18.09 -3.73 -46.95
N TYR A 66 19.24 -3.49 -46.31
CA TYR A 66 19.33 -2.99 -44.95
C TYR A 66 18.31 -1.87 -44.77
N LEU A 67 17.19 -2.17 -44.12
CA LEU A 67 16.31 -1.14 -43.58
C LEU A 67 17.15 -0.41 -42.53
N HIS A 68 17.37 0.87 -42.79
CA HIS A 68 17.99 1.80 -41.88
C HIS A 68 17.17 1.80 -40.58
N ASP A 69 17.85 1.60 -39.44
CA ASP A 69 17.30 1.53 -38.08
C ASP A 69 16.71 2.88 -37.60
N SER A 70 16.10 3.67 -38.49
CA SER A 70 15.60 5.02 -38.22
C SER A 70 14.08 5.14 -38.18
N ASP A 71 13.33 4.06 -38.34
CA ASP A 71 11.88 4.04 -38.08
C ASP A 71 11.61 3.48 -36.66
N MET A 72 12.16 4.17 -35.65
CA MET A 72 11.63 4.11 -34.28
C MET A 72 10.26 4.80 -34.25
N ASP A 73 9.21 4.08 -34.64
CA ASP A 73 7.86 4.41 -34.15
C ASP A 73 7.01 3.16 -33.90
N LEU A 74 7.66 2.08 -33.45
CA LEU A 74 6.99 1.02 -32.68
C LEU A 74 6.73 1.52 -31.26
N SER A 75 5.81 2.49 -31.17
CA SER A 75 4.83 2.66 -30.09
C SER A 75 5.39 2.50 -28.67
N GLN A 76 5.66 3.65 -28.04
CA GLN A 76 5.79 3.80 -26.58
C GLN A 76 4.66 3.07 -25.82
N HIS A 77 3.50 2.88 -26.44
CA HIS A 77 2.34 2.15 -25.91
C HIS A 77 2.55 0.63 -25.74
N HIS A 78 3.27 -0.04 -26.65
CA HIS A 78 3.53 -1.48 -26.54
C HIS A 78 4.60 -1.78 -25.47
N GLY A 79 5.64 -0.95 -25.38
CA GLY A 79 6.64 -1.02 -24.31
C GLY A 79 6.02 -0.79 -22.93
N VAL A 80 5.14 0.21 -22.80
CA VAL A 80 4.39 0.48 -21.55
C VAL A 80 3.44 -0.67 -21.20
N ARG A 81 2.82 -1.34 -22.18
CA ARG A 81 1.90 -2.48 -21.95
C ARG A 81 2.64 -3.76 -21.55
N LEU A 82 3.82 -4.00 -22.12
CA LEU A 82 4.70 -5.12 -21.75
C LEU A 82 5.32 -4.89 -20.37
N ASN A 83 5.84 -3.69 -20.09
CA ASN A 83 6.37 -3.33 -18.77
C ASN A 83 5.28 -3.43 -17.69
N LYS A 84 4.05 -2.94 -17.94
CA LYS A 84 2.93 -3.09 -16.98
C LYS A 84 2.48 -4.52 -16.76
N LYS A 85 2.56 -5.40 -17.77
CA LYS A 85 2.29 -6.83 -17.60
C LYS A 85 3.38 -7.49 -16.77
N LEU A 86 4.65 -7.17 -17.03
CA LEU A 86 5.78 -7.59 -16.21
C LEU A 86 5.60 -7.11 -14.76
N ASP A 87 5.27 -5.84 -14.53
CA ASP A 87 5.08 -5.26 -13.20
C ASP A 87 3.93 -5.92 -12.43
N LYS A 88 2.80 -6.23 -13.09
CA LYS A 88 1.68 -6.97 -12.48
C LYS A 88 2.09 -8.39 -12.12
N GLU A 89 2.79 -9.07 -13.01
CA GLU A 89 3.29 -10.42 -12.77
C GLU A 89 4.34 -10.43 -11.65
N GLN A 90 5.21 -9.42 -11.61
CA GLN A 90 6.21 -9.20 -10.59
C GLN A 90 5.57 -8.84 -9.25
N THR A 91 4.55 -7.99 -9.21
CA THR A 91 3.77 -7.71 -7.98
C THR A 91 3.05 -8.97 -7.48
N ARG A 92 2.53 -9.81 -8.38
CA ARG A 92 1.88 -11.07 -8.01
C ARG A 92 2.89 -12.09 -7.47
N LYS A 93 4.09 -12.17 -8.08
CA LYS A 93 5.23 -12.95 -7.57
C LYS A 93 5.71 -12.42 -6.23
N GLU A 94 5.87 -11.10 -6.06
CA GLU A 94 6.28 -10.47 -4.81
C GLU A 94 5.28 -10.69 -3.67
N LYS A 95 3.97 -10.68 -3.96
CA LYS A 95 2.93 -11.05 -2.99
C LYS A 95 2.96 -12.54 -2.66
N ALA A 96 3.18 -13.39 -3.66
CA ALA A 96 3.34 -14.82 -3.45
C ALA A 96 4.60 -15.15 -2.64
N GLU A 97 5.69 -14.41 -2.83
CA GLU A 97 6.99 -14.57 -2.16
C GLU A 97 7.10 -13.77 -0.85
N ALA A 98 6.14 -12.90 -0.53
CA ALA A 98 6.21 -12.02 0.65
C ALA A 98 6.43 -12.79 1.96
N HIS A 99 5.92 -14.03 2.05
CA HIS A 99 6.12 -14.90 3.21
C HIS A 99 7.57 -15.40 3.39
N LEU A 100 8.41 -15.34 2.35
CA LEU A 100 9.81 -15.75 2.35
C LEU A 100 10.76 -14.64 2.82
N TYR A 101 10.29 -13.40 2.85
CA TYR A 101 11.08 -12.23 3.24
C TYR A 101 10.68 -11.73 4.62
N THR A 102 11.60 -11.04 5.28
CA THR A 102 11.35 -10.25 6.48
C THR A 102 11.81 -8.82 6.28
N ILE A 103 11.23 -7.90 7.05
CA ILE A 103 11.61 -6.50 7.06
C ILE A 103 12.47 -6.26 8.30
N ILE A 104 13.68 -5.75 8.09
CA ILE A 104 14.58 -5.31 9.15
C ILE A 104 14.64 -3.78 9.10
N LYS A 105 14.34 -3.13 10.22
CA LYS A 105 14.42 -1.67 10.38
C LYS A 105 15.63 -1.35 11.26
N VAL A 106 16.58 -0.57 10.75
CA VAL A 106 17.82 -0.23 11.45
C VAL A 106 17.83 1.25 11.76
N ALA A 107 17.92 1.58 13.04
CA ALA A 107 18.07 2.95 13.54
C ALA A 107 19.53 3.25 13.89
N LEU A 108 19.99 4.45 13.51
CA LEU A 108 21.32 5.00 13.76
C LEU A 108 21.23 6.23 14.67
N ASP A 109 22.33 6.62 15.31
CA ASP A 109 22.41 7.88 16.07
C ASP A 109 21.98 9.09 15.21
N ALA A 110 22.28 9.09 13.90
CA ALA A 110 21.83 10.11 12.95
C ALA A 110 20.29 10.24 12.87
N ASP A 111 19.56 9.12 12.90
CA ASP A 111 18.09 9.14 12.91
C ASP A 111 17.56 9.75 14.20
N LEU A 112 18.22 9.49 15.34
CA LEU A 112 17.85 10.04 16.64
C LEU A 112 18.06 11.57 16.66
N TYR A 113 19.21 12.05 16.16
CA TYR A 113 19.46 13.49 15.97
C TYR A 113 18.44 14.14 15.05
N GLU A 114 18.04 13.45 13.99
CA GLU A 114 17.11 13.99 13.02
C GLU A 114 15.69 14.09 13.59
N GLN A 115 15.22 13.06 14.29
CA GLN A 115 13.81 12.95 14.66
C GLN A 115 13.49 13.64 16.00
N ILE A 116 14.40 13.58 16.98
CA ILE A 116 14.17 14.15 18.30
C ILE A 116 14.19 15.68 18.19
N GLY A 117 13.05 16.29 18.51
CA GLY A 117 12.86 17.74 18.49
C GLY A 117 12.33 18.32 17.17
N LYS A 118 12.11 17.50 16.12
CA LYS A 118 11.34 17.92 14.93
C LYS A 118 9.84 17.78 15.15
N ASP A 119 9.43 16.62 15.66
CA ASP A 119 8.06 16.34 16.08
C ASP A 119 8.01 16.19 17.62
N LEU A 120 6.81 16.31 18.23
CA LEU A 120 6.59 15.94 19.64
C LEU A 120 6.62 14.41 19.80
N TYR A 121 7.74 13.81 19.41
CA TYR A 121 8.00 12.40 19.54
C TYR A 121 8.51 12.11 20.95
N PHE A 122 7.87 11.14 21.60
CA PHE A 122 8.28 10.61 22.88
C PHE A 122 8.91 9.25 22.60
N ASP A 123 9.97 8.87 23.31
CA ASP A 123 10.92 7.81 22.96
C ASP A 123 12.07 8.27 22.01
N LEU A 124 12.87 7.34 21.49
CA LEU A 124 14.11 7.60 20.73
C LEU A 124 13.89 7.81 19.23
N VAL A 125 13.04 6.99 18.58
CA VAL A 125 12.92 7.00 17.12
C VAL A 125 11.59 6.44 16.62
N ASP A 126 11.01 7.09 15.62
CA ASP A 126 9.94 6.55 14.80
C ASP A 126 10.50 5.55 13.77
N HIS A 127 10.29 4.27 14.03
CA HIS A 127 10.77 3.19 13.18
C HIS A 127 10.16 3.17 11.77
N ASP A 128 9.08 3.89 11.50
CA ASP A 128 8.55 3.97 10.13
C ASP A 128 9.33 4.96 9.26
N LYS A 129 10.12 5.84 9.89
CA LYS A 129 10.98 6.83 9.25
C LYS A 129 12.46 6.40 9.14
N VAL A 130 12.84 5.24 9.69
CA VAL A 130 14.23 4.73 9.60
C VAL A 130 14.44 3.85 8.37
N ARG A 131 15.70 3.55 8.06
CA ARG A 131 16.05 2.70 6.92
C ARG A 131 15.48 1.29 7.08
N ARG A 132 14.81 0.83 6.02
CA ARG A 132 14.23 -0.52 5.92
C ARG A 132 15.03 -1.39 4.96
N PHE A 133 15.23 -2.64 5.35
CA PHE A 133 15.86 -3.68 4.56
C PHE A 133 14.85 -4.82 4.37
N ARG A 134 14.63 -5.24 3.13
CA ARG A 134 13.82 -6.42 2.81
C ARG A 134 14.76 -7.56 2.52
N ILE A 135 14.86 -8.52 3.44
CA ILE A 135 15.87 -9.58 3.41
C ILE A 135 15.18 -10.95 3.41
N PRO A 136 15.64 -11.94 2.61
CA PRO A 136 15.15 -13.31 2.70
C PRO A 136 15.31 -13.87 4.11
N LYS A 137 14.29 -14.54 4.64
CA LYS A 137 14.30 -15.09 6.03
C LYS A 137 15.45 -16.05 6.29
N GLN A 138 15.91 -16.75 5.24
CA GLN A 138 16.98 -17.75 5.34
C GLN A 138 18.38 -17.11 5.35
N THR A 139 18.50 -15.82 5.04
CA THR A 139 19.79 -15.12 4.99
C THR A 139 20.46 -15.12 6.37
N PRO A 140 21.71 -15.62 6.50
CA PRO A 140 22.48 -15.50 7.72
C PRO A 140 22.66 -14.04 8.14
N PHE A 141 22.60 -13.76 9.45
CA PHE A 141 22.74 -12.39 9.95
C PHE A 141 24.10 -11.78 9.61
N THR A 142 25.17 -12.59 9.52
CA THR A 142 26.49 -12.14 9.05
C THR A 142 26.46 -11.51 7.66
N LEU A 143 25.74 -12.09 6.70
CA LEU A 143 25.57 -11.51 5.36
C LEU A 143 24.72 -10.24 5.41
N PHE A 144 23.76 -10.17 6.33
CA PHE A 144 23.02 -8.93 6.55
C PHE A 144 23.93 -7.79 7.06
N LYS A 145 24.96 -8.07 7.88
CA LYS A 145 25.95 -7.05 8.28
C LYS A 145 26.72 -6.49 7.07
N GLU A 146 27.01 -7.32 6.07
CA GLU A 146 27.64 -6.89 4.82
C GLU A 146 26.71 -6.00 3.98
N GLU A 147 25.42 -6.33 3.93
CA GLU A 147 24.39 -5.50 3.28
C GLU A 147 24.28 -4.12 3.95
N VAL A 148 24.28 -4.08 5.28
CA VAL A 148 24.32 -2.84 6.06
C VAL A 148 25.63 -2.08 5.80
N ALA A 149 26.75 -2.78 5.67
CA ALA A 149 28.04 -2.16 5.36
C ALA A 149 28.05 -1.48 3.99
N ARG A 150 27.40 -2.10 2.99
CA ARG A 150 27.26 -1.54 1.66
C ARG A 150 26.31 -0.34 1.63
N GLU A 151 25.19 -0.41 2.34
CA GLU A 151 24.18 0.65 2.35
C GLU A 151 24.65 1.90 3.09
N PHE A 152 25.25 1.73 4.28
CA PHE A 152 25.67 2.87 5.12
C PHE A 152 27.16 3.21 4.98
N GLY A 153 27.95 2.42 4.26
CA GLY A 153 29.40 2.61 4.17
C GLY A 153 30.15 2.30 5.48
N ILE A 154 29.58 1.46 6.34
CA ILE A 154 30.13 1.13 7.67
C ILE A 154 30.66 -0.30 7.68
N PRO A 155 31.97 -0.53 7.71
CA PRO A 155 32.52 -1.89 7.76
C PRO A 155 31.98 -2.75 8.92
N VAL A 156 31.82 -4.06 8.67
CA VAL A 156 31.21 -5.03 9.60
C VAL A 156 31.86 -5.02 11.00
N ILE A 157 33.17 -4.79 11.07
CA ILE A 157 33.94 -4.74 12.32
C ILE A 157 33.51 -3.59 13.25
N TYR A 158 32.91 -2.53 12.71
CA TYR A 158 32.44 -1.38 13.47
C TYR A 158 30.96 -1.46 13.86
N GLN A 159 30.27 -2.54 13.48
CA GLN A 159 28.83 -2.68 13.68
C GLN A 159 28.52 -3.51 14.93
N ARG A 160 27.87 -2.92 15.93
CA ARG A 160 27.17 -3.65 17.00
C ARG A 160 25.67 -3.40 16.93
N PHE A 161 24.89 -4.47 16.82
CA PHE A 161 23.43 -4.38 16.77
C PHE A 161 22.81 -4.62 18.14
N TRP A 162 21.76 -3.86 18.45
CA TRP A 162 20.96 -3.98 19.65
C TRP A 162 19.52 -4.33 19.33
N PHE A 163 18.95 -5.24 20.11
CA PHE A 163 17.51 -5.51 20.07
C PHE A 163 16.73 -4.40 20.75
N TRP A 164 15.62 -4.02 20.11
CA TRP A 164 14.60 -3.21 20.75
C TRP A 164 13.59 -4.10 21.47
N ALA A 165 13.23 -3.73 22.69
CA ALA A 165 12.24 -4.45 23.48
C ALA A 165 11.16 -3.50 23.98
N LYS A 166 9.91 -4.01 24.00
CA LYS A 166 8.78 -3.30 24.58
C LYS A 166 8.71 -3.61 26.06
N ARG A 167 8.78 -2.58 26.88
CA ARG A 167 8.76 -2.70 28.34
C ARG A 167 7.34 -2.70 28.88
N GLN A 168 7.19 -3.04 30.17
CA GLN A 168 5.89 -3.05 30.86
C GLN A 168 5.18 -1.70 30.78
N ASN A 169 5.94 -0.60 30.88
CA ASN A 169 5.47 0.78 30.80
C ASN A 169 5.15 1.25 29.35
N GLN A 170 5.10 0.33 28.38
CA GLN A 170 4.84 0.56 26.95
C GLN A 170 5.91 1.37 26.18
N SER A 171 7.01 1.78 26.83
CA SER A 171 8.19 2.31 26.12
C SER A 171 8.82 1.21 25.25
N TYR A 172 9.52 1.63 24.18
CA TYR A 172 10.19 0.72 23.27
C TYR A 172 11.64 1.18 23.12
N ARG A 173 12.58 0.46 23.75
CA ARG A 173 13.97 0.91 23.91
C ARG A 173 14.98 -0.15 23.47
N PRO A 174 16.21 0.24 23.08
CA PRO A 174 17.32 -0.68 22.96
C PRO A 174 17.53 -1.37 24.31
N ASN A 175 17.49 -2.69 24.35
CA ASN A 175 17.54 -3.45 25.61
C ASN A 175 18.89 -4.15 25.81
N ARG A 176 19.38 -4.84 24.78
CA ARG A 176 20.66 -5.56 24.84
C ARG A 176 21.28 -5.71 23.45
N PRO A 177 22.61 -5.87 23.35
CA PRO A 177 23.25 -6.22 22.10
C PRO A 177 22.90 -7.65 21.66
N LEU A 178 23.06 -7.90 20.36
CA LEU A 178 23.06 -9.25 19.81
C LEU A 178 24.31 -10.00 20.30
N MET A 179 24.11 -11.26 20.66
CA MET A 179 25.20 -12.13 21.08
C MET A 179 25.87 -12.82 19.88
N PRO A 180 27.16 -13.22 19.96
CA PRO A 180 27.84 -13.89 18.85
C PRO A 180 27.11 -15.12 18.30
N GLN A 181 26.48 -15.92 19.16
CA GLN A 181 25.66 -17.08 18.77
C GLN A 181 24.32 -16.73 18.12
N GLU A 182 23.83 -15.50 18.31
CA GLU A 182 22.63 -14.98 17.63
C GLU A 182 23.03 -14.44 16.25
N GLU A 183 24.21 -13.85 16.11
CA GLU A 183 24.73 -13.37 14.81
C GLU A 183 25.00 -14.51 13.80
N THR A 184 25.11 -15.77 14.24
CA THR A 184 25.25 -16.92 13.34
C THR A 184 23.92 -17.46 12.81
N GLN A 185 22.79 -17.00 13.34
CA GLN A 185 21.45 -17.45 12.95
C GLN A 185 20.94 -16.75 11.69
N SER A 186 19.84 -17.23 11.12
CA SER A 186 19.17 -16.53 10.03
C SER A 186 18.36 -15.34 10.54
N VAL A 187 18.20 -14.31 9.69
CA VAL A 187 17.40 -13.12 10.05
C VAL A 187 15.94 -13.45 10.35
N GLY A 188 15.39 -14.51 9.73
CA GLY A 188 14.04 -14.99 10.00
C GLY A 188 13.90 -15.56 11.40
N GLN A 189 14.86 -16.38 11.84
CA GLN A 189 14.89 -16.93 13.20
C GLN A 189 15.00 -15.82 14.26
N LEU A 190 15.87 -14.84 14.03
CA LEU A 190 16.01 -13.68 14.92
C LEU A 190 14.74 -12.82 14.98
N ALA A 191 14.07 -12.63 13.84
CA ALA A 191 12.81 -11.89 13.79
C ALA A 191 11.69 -12.61 14.56
N GLU A 192 11.60 -13.93 14.44
CA GLU A 192 10.62 -14.76 15.17
C GLU A 192 10.88 -14.80 16.67
N GLN A 193 12.15 -14.81 17.11
CA GLN A 193 12.52 -14.78 18.53
C GLN A 193 12.03 -13.51 19.25
N VAL A 194 12.02 -12.39 18.55
CA VAL A 194 11.65 -11.07 19.12
C VAL A 194 10.17 -10.74 18.90
N SER A 195 9.55 -11.31 17.87
CA SER A 195 8.17 -11.04 17.50
C SER A 195 7.21 -12.14 17.98
N ASN A 196 6.31 -11.79 18.90
CA ASN A 196 5.21 -12.67 19.33
C ASN A 196 4.13 -12.91 18.24
N LYS A 197 4.30 -12.41 17.01
CA LYS A 197 3.34 -12.56 15.89
C LYS A 197 3.94 -13.39 14.75
N ALA A 198 3.33 -14.55 14.50
CA ALA A 198 3.82 -15.60 13.60
C ALA A 198 3.90 -15.25 12.10
N ASN A 199 3.21 -14.22 11.60
CA ASN A 199 3.01 -14.05 10.15
C ASN A 199 3.47 -12.70 9.54
N ASN A 200 4.02 -11.77 10.33
CA ASN A 200 4.56 -10.49 9.81
C ASN A 200 5.57 -9.84 10.78
N ALA A 201 6.52 -10.65 11.27
CA ALA A 201 7.51 -10.22 12.25
C ALA A 201 8.53 -9.26 11.60
N GLU A 202 8.40 -7.96 11.89
CA GLU A 202 9.47 -7.00 11.59
C GLU A 202 10.55 -7.07 12.66
N LEU A 203 11.82 -7.16 12.25
CA LEU A 203 12.95 -7.07 13.16
C LEU A 203 13.41 -5.61 13.26
N LYS A 204 13.45 -5.06 14.48
CA LYS A 204 13.91 -3.69 14.72
C LYS A 204 15.23 -3.73 15.48
N LEU A 205 16.23 -3.03 14.95
CA LEU A 205 17.58 -3.01 15.48
C LEU A 205 18.07 -1.57 15.65
N PHE A 206 18.90 -1.34 16.67
CA PHE A 206 19.70 -0.13 16.81
C PHE A 206 21.15 -0.48 16.47
N LEU A 207 21.76 0.27 15.55
CA LEU A 207 23.15 0.09 15.15
C LEU A 207 24.03 1.06 15.91
N GLU A 208 24.78 0.52 16.87
CA GLU A 208 25.76 1.23 17.67
C GLU A 208 27.06 1.39 16.88
N LEU A 209 27.52 2.64 16.79
CA LEU A 209 28.79 3.03 16.17
C LEU A 209 29.64 3.80 17.18
N GLU A 210 30.92 3.50 17.26
CA GLU A 210 31.82 4.20 18.17
C GLU A 210 32.79 5.08 17.37
N ILE A 211 32.95 6.33 17.81
CA ILE A 211 33.83 7.32 17.19
C ILE A 211 35.03 7.53 18.10
N GLY A 212 36.23 7.27 17.59
CA GLY A 212 37.49 7.48 18.30
C GLY A 212 37.86 8.96 18.41
N GLN A 213 38.93 9.24 19.16
CA GLN A 213 39.43 10.62 19.38
C GLN A 213 39.82 11.33 18.07
N ASP A 214 40.26 10.56 17.06
CA ASP A 214 40.62 11.07 15.73
C ASP A 214 39.41 11.23 14.79
N PHE A 215 38.18 11.20 15.31
CA PHE A 215 36.92 11.25 14.56
C PHE A 215 36.68 10.07 13.59
N GLY A 216 37.54 9.04 13.62
CA GLY A 216 37.37 7.80 12.86
C GLY A 216 36.50 6.77 13.58
N LEU A 217 35.87 5.88 12.83
CA LEU A 217 35.15 4.74 13.40
C LEU A 217 36.12 3.76 14.07
N ILE A 218 35.79 3.34 15.29
CA ILE A 218 36.54 2.32 16.02
C ILE A 218 35.63 1.13 16.35
N PRO A 219 36.19 -0.09 16.52
CA PRO A 219 35.38 -1.24 16.88
C PRO A 219 34.71 -1.00 18.24
N PRO A 220 33.39 -1.25 18.38
CA PRO A 220 32.70 -1.04 19.64
C PRO A 220 33.38 -1.80 20.79
N PRO A 221 33.67 -1.15 21.94
CA PRO A 221 34.36 -1.78 23.06
C PRO A 221 33.49 -2.86 23.70
N GLU A 222 34.07 -3.96 24.17
CA GLU A 222 33.30 -5.06 24.78
C GLU A 222 32.41 -4.55 25.92
N LYS A 223 31.10 -4.84 25.84
CA LYS A 223 30.15 -4.37 26.84
C LYS A 223 30.18 -5.29 28.05
N SER A 224 30.54 -4.74 29.22
CA SER A 224 30.39 -5.44 30.49
C SER A 224 28.91 -5.48 30.93
N LYS A 225 28.56 -6.48 31.75
CA LYS A 225 27.26 -6.51 32.45
C LYS A 225 27.10 -5.39 33.47
N GLU A 226 28.21 -4.81 33.91
CA GLU A 226 28.23 -3.68 34.83
C GLU A 226 28.15 -2.33 34.13
N ASP A 227 28.13 -2.29 32.79
CA ASP A 227 27.99 -1.04 32.04
C ASP A 227 26.54 -0.88 31.55
N LEU A 228 26.01 0.33 31.64
CA LEU A 228 24.69 0.72 31.13
C LEU A 228 24.85 1.68 29.97
N LEU A 229 24.20 1.41 28.85
CA LEU A 229 24.10 2.32 27.72
C LEU A 229 22.93 3.28 27.94
N LEU A 230 23.23 4.54 28.23
CA LEU A 230 22.24 5.59 28.47
C LEU A 230 22.19 6.58 27.31
N PHE A 231 21.00 7.11 27.07
CA PHE A 231 20.71 8.11 26.04
C PHE A 231 20.37 9.45 26.68
N PHE A 232 20.80 10.54 26.06
CA PHE A 232 20.70 11.87 26.66
C PHE A 232 19.96 12.84 25.75
N LYS A 233 18.99 13.55 26.35
CA LYS A 233 18.24 14.61 25.69
C LYS A 233 18.42 15.92 26.45
N LEU A 234 18.74 16.99 25.75
CA LEU A 234 18.83 18.33 26.34
C LEU A 234 17.54 19.09 26.07
N TYR A 235 16.92 19.60 27.13
CA TYR A 235 15.79 20.50 27.02
C TYR A 235 16.27 21.95 27.00
N ASP A 236 15.80 22.69 26.00
CA ASP A 236 16.00 24.12 25.86
C ASP A 236 14.68 24.86 26.14
N PRO A 237 14.55 25.52 27.31
CA PRO A 237 13.37 26.30 27.65
C PRO A 237 13.14 27.52 26.77
N LEU A 238 14.19 28.07 26.14
CA LEU A 238 14.08 29.26 25.29
C LEU A 238 13.39 28.94 23.97
N HIS A 239 13.76 27.80 23.37
CA HIS A 239 13.21 27.34 22.10
C HIS A 239 12.08 26.33 22.26
N GLU A 240 11.69 26.01 23.50
CA GLU A 240 10.69 25.00 23.84
C GLU A 240 10.95 23.67 23.10
N LYS A 241 12.22 23.22 23.08
CA LYS A 241 12.64 22.08 22.27
C LYS A 241 13.48 21.10 23.08
N LEU A 242 13.23 19.82 22.84
CA LEU A 242 14.04 18.72 23.36
C LEU A 242 14.92 18.19 22.22
N CYS A 243 16.24 18.17 22.42
CA CYS A 243 17.22 17.77 21.42
C CYS A 243 17.96 16.52 21.88
N TYR A 244 18.23 15.58 20.98
CA TYR A 244 19.16 14.49 21.27
C TYR A 244 20.60 15.01 21.29
N ILE A 245 21.40 14.59 22.26
CA ILE A 245 22.79 15.04 22.38
C ILE A 245 23.80 13.88 22.35
N GLY A 246 23.31 12.65 22.28
CA GLY A 246 24.14 11.45 22.22
C GLY A 246 23.81 10.41 23.28
N ARG A 247 24.67 9.40 23.32
CA ARG A 247 24.65 8.26 24.24
C ARG A 247 26.05 7.96 24.70
N PHE A 248 26.20 7.31 25.85
CA PHE A 248 27.46 6.69 26.25
C PHE A 248 27.23 5.68 27.38
N TYR A 249 28.26 4.86 27.63
CA TYR A 249 28.27 3.89 28.72
C TYR A 249 28.59 4.54 30.06
N VAL A 250 27.88 4.10 31.09
CA VAL A 250 28.17 4.43 32.49
C VAL A 250 28.28 3.16 33.32
N PRO A 251 29.16 3.10 34.33
CA PRO A 251 29.17 1.99 35.27
C PRO A 251 27.87 1.98 36.08
N ALA A 252 27.19 0.85 36.18
CA ALA A 252 25.92 0.67 36.91
C ALA A 252 26.04 1.04 38.41
N SER A 253 27.23 0.86 38.99
CA SER A 253 27.59 1.25 40.35
C SER A 253 28.04 2.71 40.48
N GLY A 254 28.31 3.39 39.37
CA GLY A 254 28.67 4.81 39.32
C GLY A 254 27.48 5.73 39.59
N LYS A 255 27.77 7.02 39.82
CA LYS A 255 26.74 8.01 40.19
C LYS A 255 26.51 9.02 39.06
N PRO A 256 25.30 9.59 38.95
CA PRO A 256 25.05 10.67 37.99
C PRO A 256 25.94 11.91 38.19
N MET A 257 26.44 12.19 39.41
CA MET A 257 27.44 13.25 39.61
C MET A 257 28.71 13.05 38.79
N ASP A 258 29.13 11.80 38.59
CA ASP A 258 30.40 11.47 37.94
C ASP A 258 30.39 11.80 36.44
N ILE A 259 29.19 11.95 35.85
CA ILE A 259 29.01 12.22 34.42
C ILE A 259 28.62 13.67 34.11
N LEU A 260 28.41 14.52 35.13
CA LEU A 260 27.91 15.89 34.91
C LEU A 260 28.87 16.72 34.07
N THR A 261 30.18 16.59 34.28
CA THR A 261 31.20 17.29 33.48
C THR A 261 31.04 16.97 32.00
N ARG A 262 30.94 15.68 31.66
CA ARG A 262 30.74 15.22 30.28
C ARG A 262 29.43 15.73 29.68
N LEU A 263 28.34 15.71 30.44
CA LEU A 263 27.05 16.23 29.97
C LEU A 263 27.08 17.74 29.69
N LYS A 264 27.81 18.51 30.51
CA LYS A 264 28.01 19.94 30.29
C LYS A 264 28.83 20.21 29.03
N GLU A 265 29.92 19.48 28.83
CA GLU A 265 30.74 19.58 27.61
C GLU A 265 29.92 19.27 26.35
N MET A 266 29.14 18.19 26.36
CA MET A 266 28.29 17.82 25.21
C MET A 266 27.16 18.84 24.96
N ALA A 267 26.69 19.54 25.99
CA ALA A 267 25.70 20.62 25.88
C ALA A 267 26.31 21.99 25.54
N GLY A 268 27.65 22.13 25.55
CA GLY A 268 28.33 23.42 25.42
C GLY A 268 28.12 24.35 26.62
N PHE A 269 27.88 23.81 27.81
CA PHE A 269 27.70 24.58 29.05
C PHE A 269 29.03 24.87 29.74
N SER A 270 29.09 25.95 30.51
CA SER A 270 30.19 26.20 31.44
C SER A 270 30.21 25.13 32.55
N LEU A 271 31.40 24.77 33.05
CA LEU A 271 31.54 23.81 34.14
C LEU A 271 30.90 24.28 35.45
N ASP A 272 30.73 25.59 35.63
CA ASP A 272 30.09 26.19 36.81
C ASP A 272 28.56 26.12 36.75
N GLU A 273 27.98 25.88 35.58
CA GLU A 273 26.52 25.85 35.39
C GLU A 273 25.93 24.63 36.09
N GLU A 274 24.90 24.83 36.91
CA GLU A 274 24.18 23.71 37.51
C GLU A 274 23.18 23.12 36.50
N ILE A 275 23.12 21.79 36.44
CA ILE A 275 22.15 21.05 35.61
C ILE A 275 21.27 20.14 36.45
N GLU A 276 20.04 19.93 35.97
CA GLU A 276 19.07 19.01 36.54
C GLU A 276 18.82 17.83 35.59
N LEU A 277 18.62 16.64 36.17
CA LEU A 277 18.47 15.39 35.43
C LEU A 277 17.08 14.79 35.69
N PHE A 278 16.45 14.29 34.63
CA PHE A 278 15.12 13.67 34.65
C PHE A 278 15.12 12.40 33.80
N LYS A 279 14.72 11.27 34.38
CA LYS A 279 14.51 10.01 33.67
C LYS A 279 13.20 10.07 32.91
N GLU A 280 13.23 9.87 31.60
CA GLU A 280 12.01 9.74 30.76
C GLU A 280 11.45 8.31 30.90
N ILE A 281 10.23 8.16 31.44
CA ILE A 281 9.67 6.86 31.84
C ILE A 281 8.71 6.31 30.78
N LYS A 282 7.55 6.95 30.60
CA LYS A 282 6.49 6.50 29.68
C LYS A 282 5.65 7.67 29.17
N PHE A 283 4.98 7.50 28.04
CA PHE A 283 4.11 8.53 27.47
C PHE A 283 2.74 8.57 28.17
N ASP A 284 2.72 8.84 29.48
CA ASP A 284 1.52 8.99 30.30
C ASP A 284 1.61 10.29 31.12
N PRO A 285 0.62 11.20 31.06
CA PRO A 285 0.69 12.52 31.67
C PRO A 285 0.81 12.51 33.19
N ARG A 286 0.60 11.37 33.86
CA ARG A 286 0.81 11.22 35.31
C ARG A 286 2.25 10.90 35.67
N ASP A 287 2.96 10.12 34.84
CA ASP A 287 4.29 9.61 35.15
C ASP A 287 5.23 9.71 33.93
N MET A 288 5.30 10.89 33.30
CA MET A 288 6.13 11.11 32.10
C MET A 288 7.62 10.96 32.39
N CYS A 289 8.05 11.51 33.53
CA CYS A 289 9.44 11.56 33.93
C CYS A 289 9.59 11.68 35.45
N GLU A 290 10.75 11.32 35.95
CA GLU A 290 11.12 11.41 37.36
C GLU A 290 12.49 12.09 37.51
N ARG A 291 12.69 12.86 38.58
CA ARG A 291 13.97 13.52 38.85
C ARG A 291 15.02 12.48 39.27
N VAL A 292 16.20 12.52 38.64
CA VAL A 292 17.30 11.61 38.98
C VAL A 292 18.14 12.23 40.09
N GLY A 293 18.24 11.53 41.21
CA GLY A 293 19.11 11.92 42.32
C GLY A 293 20.59 11.79 41.93
N LYS A 294 21.39 12.82 42.22
CA LYS A 294 22.79 12.88 41.77
C LYS A 294 23.72 11.96 42.60
N ASP A 295 23.36 11.69 43.85
CA ASP A 295 24.20 11.01 44.84
C ASP A 295 24.10 9.48 44.87
N PHE A 296 23.06 8.93 44.24
CA PHE A 296 22.76 7.50 44.25
C PHE A 296 23.33 6.80 43.01
N PRO A 297 23.75 5.54 43.11
CA PRO A 297 24.20 4.77 41.96
C PRO A 297 23.10 4.65 40.88
N PHE A 298 23.48 4.62 39.60
CA PHE A 298 22.51 4.52 38.49
C PHE A 298 21.55 3.34 38.66
N ARG A 299 22.07 2.17 39.03
CA ARG A 299 21.24 0.96 39.25
C ARG A 299 20.26 1.10 40.43
N ALA A 300 20.62 1.87 41.45
CA ALA A 300 19.73 2.16 42.58
C ALA A 300 18.61 3.13 42.20
N SER A 301 18.79 3.92 41.13
CA SER A 301 17.75 4.76 40.50
C SER A 301 16.96 4.02 39.41
N GLU A 302 16.99 2.69 39.43
CA GLU A 302 16.30 1.81 38.47
C GLU A 302 16.67 2.10 37.01
N LEU A 303 17.88 2.62 36.75
CA LEU A 303 18.33 2.87 35.38
C LEU A 303 18.84 1.58 34.72
N GLU A 304 18.41 1.37 33.49
CA GLU A 304 18.75 0.20 32.68
C GLU A 304 19.24 0.61 31.28
N ASP A 305 19.79 -0.35 30.53
CA ASP A 305 20.15 -0.16 29.12
C ASP A 305 18.96 0.39 28.31
N GLY A 306 19.21 1.48 27.56
CA GLY A 306 18.20 2.16 26.74
C GLY A 306 17.39 3.22 27.47
N ASP A 307 17.67 3.49 28.75
CA ASP A 307 17.03 4.60 29.45
C ASP A 307 17.46 5.95 28.89
N ILE A 308 16.52 6.90 28.94
CA ILE A 308 16.73 8.27 28.48
C ILE A 308 16.78 9.16 29.70
N ILE A 309 17.86 9.93 29.82
CA ILE A 309 17.99 11.03 30.77
C ILE A 309 17.81 12.33 29.99
N CYS A 310 16.71 13.02 30.27
CA CYS A 310 16.51 14.40 29.87
C CYS A 310 17.21 15.31 30.89
N TYR A 311 17.90 16.35 30.44
CA TYR A 311 18.53 17.31 31.33
C TYR A 311 18.41 18.73 30.80
N GLN A 312 18.56 19.69 31.71
CA GLN A 312 18.46 21.12 31.43
C GLN A 312 19.35 21.91 32.40
N LYS A 313 19.59 23.18 32.10
CA LYS A 313 20.14 24.12 33.08
C LYS A 313 19.18 24.29 34.26
N ALA A 314 19.72 24.32 35.47
CA ALA A 314 18.97 24.68 36.66
C ALA A 314 18.49 26.12 36.52
N CYS A 315 17.21 26.36 36.72
CA CYS A 315 16.64 27.69 36.57
C CYS A 315 16.96 28.52 37.82
N GLU A 316 17.82 29.53 37.70
CA GLU A 316 18.00 30.53 38.76
C GLU A 316 16.71 31.36 38.89
N VAL A 317 16.19 31.48 40.11
CA VAL A 317 14.89 32.13 40.40
C VAL A 317 14.91 33.66 40.16
N GLY A 318 16.04 34.24 39.72
CA GLY A 318 16.26 35.70 39.62
C GLY A 318 16.27 36.33 38.23
N ASN A 319 16.44 35.56 37.14
CA ASN A 319 16.54 36.13 35.79
C ASN A 319 15.16 36.17 35.13
N GLY A 320 14.56 37.36 35.05
CA GLY A 320 13.19 37.65 34.63
C GLY A 320 12.80 37.33 33.18
N VAL A 321 13.28 36.23 32.60
CA VAL A 321 12.81 35.69 31.32
C VAL A 321 11.61 34.77 31.59
N PRO A 322 10.39 35.12 31.13
CA PRO A 322 9.23 34.26 31.31
C PRO A 322 9.27 33.09 30.33
N PHE A 323 9.84 31.96 30.75
CA PHE A 323 9.69 30.69 30.01
C PHE A 323 8.28 30.14 30.24
N ARG A 324 7.58 29.79 29.16
CA ARG A 324 6.24 29.19 29.22
C ARG A 324 6.28 27.79 29.83
N TYR A 325 7.29 27.01 29.49
CA TYR A 325 7.58 25.70 30.05
C TYR A 325 9.00 25.76 30.63
N ARG A 326 9.11 25.94 31.95
CA ARG A 326 10.39 26.17 32.61
C ARG A 326 11.23 24.91 32.73
N ASP A 327 10.58 23.75 32.77
CA ASP A 327 11.22 22.48 33.07
C ASP A 327 10.74 21.34 32.16
N VAL A 328 11.55 20.27 32.12
CA VAL A 328 11.30 19.04 31.36
C VAL A 328 9.92 18.45 31.69
N PRO A 329 9.52 18.27 32.96
CA PRO A 329 8.18 17.78 33.28
C PRO A 329 7.05 18.61 32.66
N SER A 330 7.13 19.94 32.75
CA SER A 330 6.13 20.86 32.22
C SER A 330 6.08 20.78 30.69
N PHE A 331 7.23 20.74 30.03
CA PHE A 331 7.32 20.60 28.57
C PHE A 331 6.75 19.26 28.09
N LEU A 332 7.12 18.15 28.73
CA LEU A 332 6.62 16.81 28.36
C LEU A 332 5.10 16.72 28.52
N LYS A 333 4.54 17.34 29.57
CA LYS A 333 3.08 17.42 29.76
C LYS A 333 2.40 18.22 28.65
N TYR A 334 2.99 19.33 28.23
CA TYR A 334 2.50 20.09 27.07
C TYR A 334 2.56 19.26 25.78
N ALA A 335 3.70 18.62 25.52
CA ALA A 335 3.92 17.77 24.36
C ALA A 335 2.86 16.66 24.25
N TYR A 336 2.53 16.02 25.38
CA TYR A 336 1.47 15.03 25.47
C TYR A 336 0.10 15.60 25.07
N ASN A 337 -0.30 16.73 25.66
CA ASN A 337 -1.59 17.36 25.40
C ASN A 337 -1.73 17.83 23.95
N HIS A 338 -0.65 18.37 23.38
CA HIS A 338 -0.66 18.84 22.00
C HIS A 338 -0.78 17.65 21.02
N LYS A 339 0.00 16.58 21.21
CA LYS A 339 -0.05 15.39 20.35
C LYS A 339 -1.38 14.65 20.42
N THR A 340 -1.96 14.54 21.62
CA THR A 340 -3.27 13.91 21.79
C THR A 340 -4.36 14.74 21.11
N SER A 341 -4.39 16.06 21.30
CA SER A 341 -5.33 16.96 20.63
C SER A 341 -5.26 16.84 19.09
N HIS A 342 -4.06 16.79 18.51
CA HIS A 342 -3.87 16.61 17.07
C HIS A 342 -4.45 15.28 16.57
N LYS A 343 -4.18 14.17 17.27
CA LYS A 343 -4.77 12.86 16.92
C LYS A 343 -6.29 12.84 17.03
N TYR A 344 -6.86 13.49 18.04
CA TYR A 344 -8.32 13.60 18.16
C TYR A 344 -8.93 14.40 17.00
N HIS A 345 -8.30 15.51 16.59
CA HIS A 345 -8.75 16.29 15.44
C HIS A 345 -8.64 15.50 14.13
N GLU A 346 -7.53 14.80 13.89
CA GLU A 346 -7.31 14.01 12.67
C GLU A 346 -8.35 12.89 12.50
N VAL A 347 -8.68 12.17 13.59
CA VAL A 347 -9.68 11.09 13.54
C VAL A 347 -11.10 11.63 13.39
N LEU A 348 -11.43 12.78 14.01
CA LEU A 348 -12.72 13.45 13.88
C LEU A 348 -12.95 14.03 12.49
N ASP A 349 -11.88 14.34 11.75
CA ASP A 349 -11.93 14.91 10.40
C ASP A 349 -11.99 13.86 9.28
N LEU A 350 -12.16 12.58 9.60
CA LEU A 350 -12.42 11.53 8.59
C LEU A 350 -13.93 11.34 8.37
N THR A 351 -14.32 11.12 7.11
CA THR A 351 -15.64 10.66 6.70
C THR A 351 -15.54 9.25 6.12
N THR A 352 -16.53 8.42 6.44
CA THR A 352 -16.66 7.07 5.90
C THR A 352 -17.79 7.03 4.88
N LEU A 353 -17.48 6.61 3.66
CA LEU A 353 -18.43 6.37 2.57
C LEU A 353 -18.56 4.87 2.32
N LYS A 354 -19.80 4.40 2.20
CA LYS A 354 -20.12 3.05 1.71
C LYS A 354 -20.54 3.17 0.25
N ILE A 355 -19.81 2.50 -0.63
CA ILE A 355 -19.98 2.62 -2.08
C ILE A 355 -20.30 1.25 -2.64
N ALA A 356 -21.43 1.13 -3.32
CA ALA A 356 -21.80 -0.05 -4.09
C ALA A 356 -21.10 0.00 -5.45
N PHE A 357 -20.08 -0.84 -5.65
CA PHE A 357 -19.39 -0.97 -6.93
C PHE A 357 -20.10 -2.00 -7.79
N HIS A 358 -20.45 -1.61 -9.01
CA HIS A 358 -21.04 -2.48 -10.03
C HIS A 358 -19.96 -2.86 -11.04
N HIS A 359 -19.67 -4.15 -11.16
CA HIS A 359 -18.72 -4.65 -12.14
C HIS A 359 -19.27 -4.50 -13.56
N ALA A 360 -18.39 -4.25 -14.53
CA ALA A 360 -18.79 -4.10 -15.93
C ALA A 360 -19.16 -5.45 -16.60
N THR A 361 -18.64 -6.57 -16.07
CA THR A 361 -18.71 -7.89 -16.69
C THR A 361 -19.53 -8.91 -15.91
N GLU A 362 -19.80 -8.63 -14.64
CA GLU A 362 -20.50 -9.50 -13.68
C GLU A 362 -21.66 -8.70 -13.09
N ASP A 363 -22.80 -9.36 -12.84
CA ASP A 363 -23.99 -8.73 -12.25
C ASP A 363 -23.87 -8.58 -10.71
N ASP A 364 -22.64 -8.71 -10.20
CA ASP A 364 -22.33 -8.66 -8.79
C ASP A 364 -22.13 -7.21 -8.32
N VAL A 365 -22.69 -6.93 -7.14
CA VAL A 365 -22.57 -5.63 -6.46
C VAL A 365 -21.77 -5.80 -5.18
N VAL A 366 -20.60 -5.17 -5.12
CA VAL A 366 -19.72 -5.25 -3.94
C VAL A 366 -19.72 -3.91 -3.20
N ILE A 367 -19.96 -3.95 -1.89
CA ILE A 367 -19.93 -2.74 -1.06
C ILE A 367 -18.52 -2.50 -0.54
N HIS A 368 -17.88 -1.43 -1.00
CA HIS A 368 -16.60 -0.97 -0.49
C HIS A 368 -16.79 0.13 0.55
N THR A 369 -16.05 0.04 1.64
CA THR A 369 -15.98 1.10 2.65
C THR A 369 -14.70 1.92 2.43
N ILE A 370 -14.88 3.20 2.12
CA ILE A 370 -13.80 4.16 1.88
C ILE A 370 -13.81 5.17 3.02
N ARG A 371 -12.64 5.38 3.65
CA ARG A 371 -12.48 6.32 4.75
C ARG A 371 -11.41 7.33 4.39
N LEU A 372 -11.81 8.59 4.24
CA LEU A 372 -10.95 9.68 3.77
C LEU A 372 -11.21 10.97 4.58
N PRO A 373 -10.28 11.92 4.62
CA PRO A 373 -10.50 13.25 5.22
C PRO A 373 -11.72 13.97 4.63
N LYS A 374 -12.52 14.67 5.46
CA LYS A 374 -13.73 15.39 5.06
C LYS A 374 -13.51 16.38 3.90
N LYS A 375 -12.33 16.99 3.85
CA LYS A 375 -11.92 17.95 2.81
C LYS A 375 -11.54 17.29 1.47
N SER A 376 -11.50 15.96 1.41
CA SER A 376 -11.18 15.23 0.18
C SER A 376 -12.26 15.44 -0.87
N VAL A 377 -11.92 15.15 -2.12
CA VAL A 377 -12.82 15.27 -3.27
C VAL A 377 -13.13 13.90 -3.87
N VAL A 378 -14.13 13.84 -4.73
CA VAL A 378 -14.60 12.58 -5.36
C VAL A 378 -13.48 11.85 -6.13
N VAL A 379 -12.50 12.56 -6.71
CA VAL A 379 -11.36 11.91 -7.37
C VAL A 379 -10.53 11.06 -6.40
N ASP A 380 -10.40 11.48 -5.13
CA ASP A 380 -9.66 10.72 -4.11
C ASP A 380 -10.40 9.41 -3.77
N VAL A 381 -11.73 9.48 -3.70
CA VAL A 381 -12.62 8.32 -3.51
C VAL A 381 -12.48 7.34 -4.68
N ILE A 382 -12.48 7.85 -5.91
CA ILE A 382 -12.32 7.02 -7.12
C ILE A 382 -10.96 6.34 -7.14
N ASN A 383 -9.89 7.06 -6.80
CA ASN A 383 -8.54 6.50 -6.78
C ASN A 383 -8.38 5.41 -5.72
N ASP A 384 -8.89 5.63 -4.51
CA ASP A 384 -8.92 4.62 -3.45
C ASP A 384 -9.74 3.40 -3.87
N LEU A 385 -10.91 3.61 -4.50
CA LEU A 385 -11.73 2.52 -5.01
C LEU A 385 -11.02 1.71 -6.09
N LYS A 386 -10.36 2.37 -7.06
CA LYS A 386 -9.58 1.72 -8.13
C LYS A 386 -8.46 0.82 -7.60
N SER A 387 -7.94 1.10 -6.40
CA SER A 387 -6.92 0.25 -5.76
C SER A 387 -7.49 -1.04 -5.13
N LYS A 388 -8.81 -1.10 -4.95
CA LYS A 388 -9.54 -2.16 -4.24
C LYS A 388 -10.41 -3.04 -5.15
N VAL A 389 -10.62 -2.63 -6.39
CA VAL A 389 -11.47 -3.33 -7.37
C VAL A 389 -10.68 -3.74 -8.60
N ASP A 390 -11.07 -4.86 -9.20
CA ASP A 390 -10.59 -5.27 -10.51
C ASP A 390 -11.42 -4.59 -11.60
N LEU A 391 -10.73 -3.86 -12.49
CA LEU A 391 -11.34 -3.13 -13.61
C LEU A 391 -11.23 -3.91 -14.91
N SER A 392 -12.16 -3.68 -15.85
CA SER A 392 -12.14 -4.32 -17.17
C SER A 392 -10.88 -4.00 -17.98
N HIS A 393 -10.35 -2.78 -17.88
CA HIS A 393 -9.06 -2.38 -18.44
C HIS A 393 -8.34 -1.32 -17.58
N PRO A 394 -7.00 -1.18 -17.67
CA PRO A 394 -6.23 -0.26 -16.81
C PRO A 394 -6.56 1.23 -16.99
N ALA A 395 -7.13 1.60 -18.12
CA ALA A 395 -7.55 2.96 -18.44
C ALA A 395 -9.05 3.20 -18.14
N ALA A 396 -9.73 2.25 -17.48
CA ALA A 396 -11.13 2.39 -17.14
C ALA A 396 -11.33 3.61 -16.23
N GLU A 397 -12.31 4.42 -16.58
CA GLU A 397 -12.72 5.56 -15.79
C GLU A 397 -13.93 5.16 -14.96
N LEU A 398 -13.96 5.60 -13.71
CA LEU A 398 -15.08 5.36 -12.82
C LEU A 398 -15.87 6.64 -12.67
N ARG A 399 -17.20 6.52 -12.59
CA ARG A 399 -18.08 7.59 -12.12
C ARG A 399 -18.71 7.21 -10.80
N LEU A 400 -19.01 8.23 -10.00
CA LEU A 400 -19.75 8.11 -8.75
C LEU A 400 -21.15 8.69 -8.95
N LEU A 401 -22.16 7.92 -8.54
CA LEU A 401 -23.58 8.20 -8.74
C LEU A 401 -24.33 8.15 -7.41
N ARG A 402 -25.37 8.96 -7.27
CA ARG A 402 -26.38 8.79 -6.22
C ARG A 402 -27.61 8.11 -6.80
N ILE A 403 -27.98 6.98 -6.22
CA ILE A 403 -29.19 6.23 -6.55
C ILE A 403 -30.20 6.37 -5.42
N SER A 404 -31.45 6.69 -5.76
CA SER A 404 -32.57 6.70 -4.83
C SER A 404 -33.83 6.29 -5.58
N ASP A 405 -34.69 5.48 -4.96
CA ASP A 405 -35.95 5.01 -5.56
C ASP A 405 -35.77 4.43 -6.98
N HIS A 406 -34.74 3.59 -7.17
CA HIS A 406 -34.36 2.99 -8.45
C HIS A 406 -34.06 3.99 -9.59
N LYS A 407 -33.75 5.26 -9.26
CA LYS A 407 -33.39 6.31 -10.21
C LYS A 407 -31.98 6.85 -9.95
N ILE A 408 -31.33 7.33 -11.01
CA ILE A 408 -30.07 8.06 -10.90
C ILE A 408 -30.40 9.52 -10.59
N MET A 409 -30.17 9.92 -9.34
CA MET A 409 -30.51 11.26 -8.85
C MET A 409 -29.43 12.29 -9.18
N LYS A 410 -28.16 11.86 -9.11
CA LYS A 410 -27.02 12.75 -9.30
C LYS A 410 -25.80 11.98 -9.80
N ILE A 411 -25.05 12.62 -10.68
CA ILE A 411 -23.68 12.25 -11.04
C ILE A 411 -22.76 13.22 -10.31
N PHE A 412 -21.83 12.70 -9.51
CA PHE A 412 -20.91 13.56 -8.77
C PHE A 412 -19.77 14.02 -9.69
N SER A 413 -19.43 15.31 -9.60
CA SER A 413 -18.23 15.82 -10.26
C SER A 413 -16.99 15.30 -9.54
N ILE A 414 -15.92 14.99 -10.28
CA ILE A 414 -14.64 14.54 -9.71
C ILE A 414 -14.03 15.56 -8.74
N ARG A 415 -14.40 16.85 -8.85
CA ARG A 415 -13.94 17.94 -7.99
C ARG A 415 -14.89 18.26 -6.84
N GLU A 416 -16.03 17.58 -6.76
CA GLU A 416 -16.99 17.79 -5.68
C GLU A 416 -16.41 17.26 -4.37
N LYS A 417 -16.66 17.96 -3.26
CA LYS A 417 -16.15 17.55 -1.95
C LYS A 417 -16.96 16.41 -1.38
N ILE A 418 -16.30 15.53 -0.63
CA ILE A 418 -16.97 14.38 -0.02
C ILE A 418 -17.86 14.77 1.17
N GLU A 419 -17.60 15.90 1.82
CA GLU A 419 -18.42 16.42 2.92
C GLU A 419 -19.86 16.77 2.48
N ASP A 420 -20.03 17.15 1.22
CA ASP A 420 -21.31 17.52 0.61
C ASP A 420 -22.12 16.28 0.14
N ILE A 421 -21.49 15.10 0.14
CA ILE A 421 -22.17 13.83 -0.17
C ILE A 421 -23.04 13.46 1.04
N THR A 422 -24.27 13.96 1.04
CA THR A 422 -25.29 13.64 2.05
C THR A 422 -25.45 12.13 2.27
N LYS A 423 -25.79 11.74 3.51
CA LYS A 423 -25.95 10.33 3.95
C LYS A 423 -27.17 9.60 3.38
N TYR A 424 -27.99 10.27 2.58
CA TYR A 424 -29.25 9.72 2.09
C TYR A 424 -29.11 9.22 0.65
N GLY A 425 -29.59 8.00 0.41
CA GLY A 425 -29.46 7.30 -0.87
C GLY A 425 -28.20 6.46 -0.97
N THR A 426 -28.18 5.55 -1.95
CA THR A 426 -27.07 4.65 -2.18
C THR A 426 -26.05 5.34 -3.08
N ILE A 427 -24.79 5.37 -2.65
CA ILE A 427 -23.69 5.80 -3.49
C ILE A 427 -23.23 4.60 -4.32
N ARG A 428 -23.34 4.72 -5.64
CA ARG A 428 -22.93 3.69 -6.60
C ARG A 428 -21.71 4.16 -7.37
N ALA A 429 -20.75 3.26 -7.59
CA ALA A 429 -19.66 3.47 -8.51
C ALA A 429 -19.72 2.45 -9.64
N GLU A 430 -19.40 2.89 -10.86
CA GLU A 430 -19.38 2.03 -12.04
C GLU A 430 -18.37 2.52 -13.06
N GLU A 431 -17.90 1.60 -13.91
CA GLU A 431 -17.05 1.92 -15.06
C GLU A 431 -17.84 2.68 -16.12
N ILE A 432 -17.24 3.74 -16.67
CA ILE A 432 -17.79 4.48 -17.80
C ILE A 432 -17.49 3.69 -19.09
N PRO A 433 -18.50 3.17 -19.80
CA PRO A 433 -18.31 2.45 -21.04
C PRO A 433 -17.63 3.31 -22.11
N GLU A 434 -16.78 2.70 -22.95
CA GLU A 434 -16.09 3.38 -24.05
C GLU A 434 -17.06 3.98 -25.09
N GLU A 435 -18.28 3.41 -25.23
CA GLU A 435 -19.34 3.98 -26.07
C GLU A 435 -19.80 5.36 -25.57
N GLU A 436 -19.76 5.62 -24.26
CA GLU A 436 -20.15 6.90 -23.68
C GLU A 436 -19.04 7.96 -23.80
N LYS A 437 -17.78 7.55 -23.98
CA LYS A 437 -16.65 8.48 -24.13
C LYS A 437 -16.55 9.06 -25.54
N ASN A 438 -17.00 8.30 -26.54
CA ASN A 438 -16.86 8.62 -27.95
C ASN A 438 -18.21 9.00 -28.58
N LEU A 439 -18.98 9.87 -27.91
CA LEU A 439 -20.27 10.33 -28.42
C LEU A 439 -20.08 11.17 -29.70
N GLY A 440 -20.80 10.82 -30.76
CA GLY A 440 -20.91 11.65 -31.96
C GLY A 440 -21.68 12.95 -31.69
N THR A 441 -21.57 13.92 -32.61
CA THR A 441 -22.21 15.24 -32.48
C THR A 441 -23.73 15.19 -32.29
N ASP A 442 -24.37 14.17 -32.85
CA ASP A 442 -25.81 13.96 -32.77
C ASP A 442 -26.20 12.91 -31.72
N ASP A 443 -25.27 12.24 -31.05
CA ASP A 443 -25.57 11.16 -30.10
C ASP A 443 -26.06 11.71 -28.75
N LYS A 444 -26.90 10.93 -28.06
CA LYS A 444 -27.51 11.32 -26.78
C LYS A 444 -27.28 10.23 -25.74
N LEU A 445 -26.82 10.60 -24.55
CA LEU A 445 -26.83 9.71 -23.39
C LEU A 445 -28.16 9.89 -22.64
N ILE A 446 -28.92 8.82 -22.44
CA ILE A 446 -30.22 8.85 -21.76
C ILE A 446 -30.27 7.92 -20.55
N HIS A 447 -31.12 8.28 -19.59
CA HIS A 447 -31.45 7.42 -18.45
C HIS A 447 -32.40 6.30 -18.88
N VAL A 448 -32.16 5.09 -18.38
CA VAL A 448 -33.02 3.93 -18.61
C VAL A 448 -33.39 3.28 -17.28
N TYR A 449 -34.70 3.16 -17.01
CA TYR A 449 -35.24 2.63 -15.76
C TYR A 449 -36.24 1.50 -16.03
N HIS A 450 -36.23 0.46 -15.20
CA HIS A 450 -37.22 -0.60 -15.23
C HIS A 450 -38.44 -0.14 -14.42
N PHE A 451 -39.65 -0.39 -14.93
CA PHE A 451 -40.86 0.00 -14.22
C PHE A 451 -42.03 -0.96 -14.44
N LYS A 452 -42.98 -0.94 -13.51
CA LYS A 452 -44.28 -1.58 -13.65
C LYS A 452 -45.36 -0.52 -13.63
N THR A 453 -46.44 -0.78 -14.35
CA THR A 453 -47.65 0.02 -14.23
C THR A 453 -48.69 -0.73 -13.41
N TYR A 454 -49.37 0.00 -12.54
CA TYR A 454 -50.54 -0.48 -11.83
C TYR A 454 -51.62 0.59 -11.89
N ILE A 455 -52.86 0.14 -11.85
CA ILE A 455 -54.03 1.02 -11.89
C ILE A 455 -54.58 1.08 -10.47
N GLU A 456 -54.58 2.27 -9.89
CA GLU A 456 -55.16 2.53 -8.58
C GLU A 456 -56.10 3.73 -8.71
N GLN A 457 -57.34 3.61 -8.23
CA GLN A 457 -58.36 4.67 -8.30
C GLN A 457 -58.55 5.30 -9.71
N ASN A 458 -58.56 4.47 -10.76
CA ASN A 458 -58.64 4.89 -12.18
C ASN A 458 -57.49 5.78 -12.67
N GLN A 459 -56.37 5.84 -11.95
CA GLN A 459 -55.14 6.49 -12.37
C GLN A 459 -54.01 5.46 -12.57
N GLN A 460 -53.21 5.65 -13.62
CA GLN A 460 -52.05 4.81 -13.90
C GLN A 460 -50.86 5.30 -13.07
N HIS A 461 -50.30 4.42 -12.25
CA HIS A 461 -49.10 4.69 -11.46
C HIS A 461 -47.90 3.93 -12.02
N ILE A 462 -46.72 4.56 -11.92
CA ILE A 462 -45.44 4.01 -12.36
C ILE A 462 -44.59 3.75 -11.12
N GLN A 463 -44.21 2.49 -10.90
CA GLN A 463 -43.24 2.10 -9.88
C GLN A 463 -41.96 1.63 -10.56
N ASN A 464 -40.84 2.27 -10.26
CA ASN A 464 -39.54 1.86 -10.78
C ASN A 464 -38.95 0.77 -9.90
N PHE A 465 -38.17 -0.12 -10.50
CA PHE A 465 -37.49 -1.21 -9.82
C PHE A 465 -36.14 -1.51 -10.50
N GLY A 466 -35.40 -2.47 -9.95
CA GLY A 466 -34.13 -2.93 -10.53
C GLY A 466 -33.01 -1.90 -10.49
N HIS A 467 -32.01 -2.07 -11.36
CA HIS A 467 -30.83 -1.22 -11.43
C HIS A 467 -30.94 -0.22 -12.58
N PRO A 468 -30.99 1.10 -12.31
CA PRO A 468 -30.96 2.08 -13.38
C PRO A 468 -29.59 2.10 -14.07
N PHE A 469 -29.59 2.48 -15.35
CA PHE A 469 -28.37 2.57 -16.16
C PHE A 469 -28.49 3.63 -17.24
N PHE A 470 -27.38 3.90 -17.93
CA PHE A 470 -27.34 4.80 -19.07
C PHE A 470 -27.29 4.04 -20.39
N LEU A 471 -27.86 4.65 -21.43
CA LEU A 471 -27.80 4.14 -22.80
C LEU A 471 -27.50 5.28 -23.76
N VAL A 472 -26.53 5.07 -24.65
CA VAL A 472 -26.28 5.95 -25.79
C VAL A 472 -27.28 5.63 -26.89
N ILE A 473 -27.99 6.63 -27.39
CA ILE A 473 -28.88 6.51 -28.56
C ILE A 473 -28.35 7.34 -29.73
N HIS A 474 -28.46 6.80 -30.93
CA HIS A 474 -28.03 7.47 -32.17
C HIS A 474 -29.23 8.01 -32.97
N LYS A 475 -29.02 9.08 -33.73
CA LYS A 475 -30.08 9.80 -34.47
C LYS A 475 -30.92 8.97 -35.43
N HIS A 476 -30.32 7.96 -36.04
CA HIS A 476 -30.96 7.08 -37.02
C HIS A 476 -31.17 5.66 -36.47
N GLU A 477 -31.06 5.48 -35.15
CA GLU A 477 -31.23 4.19 -34.50
C GLU A 477 -32.70 3.84 -34.31
N GLU A 478 -33.15 2.79 -34.97
CA GLU A 478 -34.48 2.23 -34.76
C GLU A 478 -34.60 1.49 -33.44
N LEU A 479 -35.80 1.50 -32.84
CA LEU A 479 -36.10 0.84 -31.57
C LEU A 479 -35.75 -0.66 -31.59
N VAL A 480 -35.83 -1.33 -32.73
CA VAL A 480 -35.44 -2.75 -32.87
C VAL A 480 -33.98 -2.98 -32.49
N HIS A 481 -33.07 -2.09 -32.92
CA HIS A 481 -31.65 -2.19 -32.60
C HIS A 481 -31.39 -1.88 -31.11
N ILE A 482 -32.10 -0.91 -30.54
CA ILE A 482 -32.05 -0.60 -29.11
C ILE A 482 -32.50 -1.80 -28.27
N LYS A 483 -33.58 -2.47 -28.67
CA LYS A 483 -34.06 -3.70 -28.02
C LYS A 483 -32.99 -4.79 -28.03
N LEU A 484 -32.31 -5.02 -29.15
CA LEU A 484 -31.23 -6.00 -29.26
C LEU A 484 -30.03 -5.66 -28.36
N ARG A 485 -29.67 -4.38 -28.25
CA ARG A 485 -28.60 -3.92 -27.34
C ARG A 485 -28.95 -4.18 -25.88
N ILE A 486 -30.18 -3.84 -25.47
CA ILE A 486 -30.68 -4.07 -24.11
C ILE A 486 -30.79 -5.57 -23.82
N GLN A 487 -31.30 -6.37 -24.77
CA GLN A 487 -31.34 -7.83 -24.67
C GLN A 487 -29.94 -8.41 -24.43
N LYS A 488 -28.95 -7.97 -25.22
CA LYS A 488 -27.56 -8.41 -25.09
C LYS A 488 -26.95 -7.99 -23.76
N LYS A 489 -27.26 -6.78 -23.28
CA LYS A 489 -26.74 -6.23 -22.01
C LYS A 489 -27.20 -7.04 -20.81
N PHE A 490 -28.49 -7.37 -20.74
CA PHE A 490 -29.09 -8.12 -19.63
C PHE A 490 -29.17 -9.64 -19.86
N ARG A 491 -28.66 -10.13 -21.01
CA ARG A 491 -28.72 -11.54 -21.42
C ARG A 491 -30.14 -12.14 -21.34
N VAL A 492 -31.15 -11.33 -21.65
CA VAL A 492 -32.56 -11.71 -21.55
C VAL A 492 -32.94 -12.65 -22.72
N PRO A 493 -33.63 -13.77 -22.46
CA PRO A 493 -34.12 -14.66 -23.52
C PRO A 493 -35.00 -13.92 -24.53
N TYR A 494 -34.97 -14.36 -25.79
CA TYR A 494 -35.73 -13.70 -26.87
C TYR A 494 -37.24 -13.66 -26.58
N ASP A 495 -37.80 -14.72 -26.01
CA ASP A 495 -39.24 -14.79 -25.71
C ASP A 495 -39.67 -13.83 -24.59
N GLU A 496 -38.74 -13.43 -23.72
CA GLU A 496 -39.01 -12.51 -22.62
C GLU A 496 -38.91 -11.05 -23.05
N ILE A 497 -37.89 -10.68 -23.82
CA ILE A 497 -37.72 -9.29 -24.29
C ILE A 497 -38.87 -8.87 -25.22
N LEU A 498 -39.52 -9.82 -25.90
CA LEU A 498 -40.73 -9.57 -26.70
C LEU A 498 -41.92 -9.10 -25.86
N LYS A 499 -41.99 -9.49 -24.58
CA LYS A 499 -43.06 -9.07 -23.65
C LYS A 499 -42.83 -7.67 -23.11
N TRP A 500 -41.59 -7.16 -23.17
CA TRP A 500 -41.22 -5.86 -22.61
C TRP A 500 -41.77 -4.73 -23.48
N LYS A 501 -42.39 -3.73 -22.82
CA LYS A 501 -42.84 -2.51 -23.50
C LYS A 501 -41.88 -1.38 -23.22
N PHE A 502 -41.58 -0.61 -24.26
CA PHE A 502 -40.62 0.48 -24.20
C PHE A 502 -41.40 1.80 -24.25
N ALA A 503 -41.17 2.68 -23.29
CA ALA A 503 -41.89 3.95 -23.19
C ALA A 503 -40.93 5.10 -22.92
N SER A 504 -41.18 6.26 -23.52
CA SER A 504 -40.62 7.52 -23.00
C SER A 504 -41.45 7.93 -21.80
N VAL A 505 -40.85 8.02 -20.62
CA VAL A 505 -41.52 8.47 -19.41
C VAL A 505 -41.08 9.90 -19.12
N ARG A 506 -42.06 10.80 -18.96
CA ARG A 506 -41.82 12.18 -18.56
C ARG A 506 -42.85 12.62 -17.52
N PHE A 507 -42.41 13.16 -16.37
CA PHE A 507 -43.31 13.58 -15.28
C PHE A 507 -44.38 12.52 -14.91
N HIS A 508 -43.95 11.27 -14.71
CA HIS A 508 -44.81 10.11 -14.40
C HIS A 508 -45.85 9.74 -15.49
N ARG A 509 -45.76 10.31 -16.69
CA ARG A 509 -46.57 9.92 -17.85
C ARG A 509 -45.73 9.10 -18.81
N SER A 510 -46.19 7.89 -19.14
CA SER A 510 -45.54 7.02 -20.12
C SER A 510 -46.16 7.21 -21.51
N LYS A 511 -45.31 7.28 -22.53
CA LYS A 511 -45.69 7.24 -23.94
C LYS A 511 -44.96 6.08 -24.61
N TYR A 512 -45.69 5.06 -25.04
CA TYR A 512 -45.11 3.87 -25.66
C TYR A 512 -44.50 4.18 -27.03
N LEU A 513 -43.33 3.59 -27.28
CA LEU A 513 -42.52 3.84 -28.46
C LEU A 513 -42.69 2.71 -29.48
N HIS A 514 -42.77 3.08 -30.77
CA HIS A 514 -42.98 2.13 -31.87
C HIS A 514 -41.91 2.18 -32.97
N LYS A 515 -41.19 3.30 -33.15
CA LYS A 515 -40.23 3.47 -34.25
C LYS A 515 -38.87 4.02 -33.80
N SER A 516 -38.79 5.33 -33.57
CA SER A 516 -37.56 6.03 -33.17
C SER A 516 -37.63 6.43 -31.71
N VAL A 517 -36.57 6.12 -30.95
CA VAL A 517 -36.40 6.63 -29.59
C VAL A 517 -35.87 8.06 -29.64
N TYR A 518 -34.94 8.34 -30.55
CA TYR A 518 -34.24 9.62 -30.65
C TYR A 518 -35.18 10.83 -30.77
N ASP A 519 -36.26 10.71 -31.52
CA ASP A 519 -37.19 11.82 -31.77
C ASP A 519 -37.88 12.33 -30.49
N GLU A 520 -38.11 11.47 -29.52
CA GLU A 520 -38.73 11.84 -28.23
C GLU A 520 -37.73 12.52 -27.27
N PHE A 521 -36.43 12.24 -27.43
CA PHE A 521 -35.36 12.81 -26.60
C PHE A 521 -34.62 13.99 -27.27
N LYS A 522 -35.08 14.42 -28.45
CA LYS A 522 -34.47 15.49 -29.25
C LYS A 522 -34.53 16.87 -28.57
N LYS A 523 -35.62 17.19 -27.88
CA LYS A 523 -35.92 18.52 -27.30
C LYS A 523 -35.57 18.66 -25.81
N GLY A 524 -35.07 17.61 -25.17
CA GLY A 524 -34.68 17.61 -23.75
C GLY A 524 -33.22 18.00 -23.55
N SER A 525 -32.93 18.66 -22.42
CA SER A 525 -31.57 18.88 -21.92
C SER A 525 -30.85 17.53 -21.79
N THR A 526 -29.66 17.44 -22.36
CA THR A 526 -28.91 16.19 -22.57
C THR A 526 -28.24 15.60 -21.34
N TYR A 527 -28.37 16.21 -20.16
CA TYR A 527 -27.69 15.70 -18.97
C TYR A 527 -28.36 16.23 -17.71
N GLY A 528 -28.86 15.34 -16.85
CA GLY A 528 -29.31 15.68 -15.48
C GLY A 528 -30.82 15.88 -15.29
N ASP A 529 -31.62 15.84 -16.35
CA ASP A 529 -33.08 15.93 -16.25
C ASP A 529 -33.68 14.54 -16.03
N TRP A 530 -33.55 14.01 -14.81
CA TRP A 530 -34.06 12.69 -14.40
C TRP A 530 -35.58 12.54 -14.57
N GLU A 531 -36.26 13.64 -14.88
CA GLU A 531 -37.68 13.72 -15.17
C GLU A 531 -38.06 13.12 -16.53
N GLN A 532 -37.12 12.98 -17.47
CA GLN A 532 -37.33 12.28 -18.75
C GLN A 532 -36.36 11.08 -18.89
N TYR A 533 -36.91 9.87 -19.05
CA TYR A 533 -36.13 8.64 -19.20
C TYR A 533 -36.80 7.62 -20.12
N LEU A 534 -36.04 6.66 -20.62
CA LEU A 534 -36.57 5.49 -21.32
C LEU A 534 -36.98 4.44 -20.27
N GLY A 535 -38.27 4.18 -20.17
CA GLY A 535 -38.84 3.16 -19.30
C GLY A 535 -38.89 1.80 -19.99
N LEU A 536 -38.50 0.76 -19.27
CA LEU A 536 -38.64 -0.65 -19.65
C LEU A 536 -39.75 -1.27 -18.79
N GLU A 537 -40.92 -1.51 -19.37
CA GLU A 537 -42.05 -2.08 -18.66
C GLU A 537 -42.04 -3.61 -18.72
N HIS A 538 -41.85 -4.26 -17.57
CA HIS A 538 -41.88 -5.73 -17.43
C HIS A 538 -42.11 -6.22 -15.99
N GLY A 539 -42.33 -7.53 -15.83
CA GLY A 539 -42.36 -8.23 -14.53
C GLY A 539 -40.99 -8.26 -13.84
N ASP A 540 -40.95 -8.49 -12.53
CA ASP A 540 -39.66 -8.60 -11.80
C ASP A 540 -39.01 -9.93 -12.17
#